data_AF-S4X145-F1
#
_entry.id   AF-S4X145-F1
#
_cell.length_a   1.000
_cell.length_b   1.000
_cell.length_c   1.000
_cell.angle_alpha   90.00
_cell.angle_beta   90.00
_cell.angle_gamma   90.00
#
_symmetry.space_group_name_H-M   'P 1'
#
loop_
_entity.id
_entity.type
_entity.pdbx_description
1 polymer ?
#
loop_
_entity_poly.entity_id
_entity_poly.type
_entity_poly.pdbx_seq_one_letter_code
_entity_poly.pdbx_strand_id
1 'polypeptide(L)'
;MFSSTVLLSGLVASVLAAPALEPRAGSCTFTDAATAIKNKAGCSTITLNNIAVPAKTTLDLTKLNDGTHVIFQGKTTFGYAEWEGPLISFTGNNLLIEGAAGHSIDCEGK
;
A
#
# COMPACT_ATOMS: atom_id res chain seq x y z
N MET A 1 54.23 -2.16 -51.76
CA MET A 1 54.91 -2.25 -50.45
C MET A 1 55.06 -0.81 -49.96
N PHE A 2 54.36 -0.23 -48.98
CA PHE A 2 53.45 -0.64 -47.89
C PHE A 2 52.57 0.62 -47.60
N SER A 3 51.26 0.48 -47.36
CA SER A 3 50.61 0.51 -46.01
C SER A 3 50.60 1.91 -45.38
N SER A 4 49.53 2.49 -44.83
CA SER A 4 48.25 2.00 -44.31
C SER A 4 47.27 3.19 -44.22
N THR A 5 45.99 2.92 -44.42
CA THR A 5 44.86 3.81 -44.15
C THR A 5 44.64 4.00 -42.65
N VAL A 6 44.51 5.25 -42.20
CA VAL A 6 44.17 5.59 -40.81
C VAL A 6 42.65 5.68 -40.69
N LEU A 7 42.04 4.66 -40.06
CA LEU A 7 40.63 4.67 -39.67
C LEU A 7 40.55 5.11 -38.20
N LEU A 8 40.01 6.30 -37.94
CA LEU A 8 39.75 6.78 -36.59
C LEU A 8 38.38 6.27 -36.14
N SER A 9 38.37 5.20 -35.37
CA SER A 9 37.17 4.57 -34.80
C SER A 9 36.47 5.52 -33.82
N GLY A 10 35.19 5.82 -34.08
CA GLY A 10 34.32 6.52 -33.15
C GLY A 10 33.94 5.65 -31.96
N LEU A 11 34.20 6.14 -30.75
CA LEU A 11 33.77 5.49 -29.51
C LEU A 11 32.35 5.96 -29.18
N VAL A 12 31.34 5.15 -29.52
CA VAL A 12 29.97 5.35 -29.06
C VAL A 12 29.85 4.79 -27.64
N ALA A 13 29.82 5.68 -26.64
CA ALA A 13 29.50 5.33 -25.26
C ALA A 13 27.99 5.11 -25.14
N SER A 14 27.55 3.86 -25.13
CA SER A 14 26.18 3.47 -24.79
C SER A 14 25.98 3.62 -23.28
N VAL A 15 25.27 4.66 -22.87
CA VAL A 15 24.78 4.82 -21.50
C VAL A 15 23.72 3.73 -21.24
N LEU A 16 24.09 2.71 -20.48
CA LEU A 16 23.14 1.79 -19.87
C LEU A 16 22.38 2.58 -18.79
N ALA A 17 21.19 3.08 -19.13
CA ALA A 17 20.26 3.54 -18.12
C ALA A 17 19.89 2.36 -17.23
N ALA A 18 20.44 2.30 -16.02
CA ALA A 18 19.96 1.38 -15.00
C ALA A 18 18.49 1.70 -14.74
N PRO A 19 17.60 0.69 -14.64
CA PRO A 19 16.23 0.96 -14.21
C PRO A 19 16.31 1.64 -12.84
N ALA A 20 15.70 2.82 -12.73
CA ALA A 20 15.52 3.45 -11.44
C ALA A 20 14.76 2.44 -10.57
N LEU A 21 15.41 1.93 -9.53
CA LEU A 21 14.72 1.25 -8.44
C LEU A 21 13.84 2.32 -7.81
N GLU A 22 12.60 2.43 -8.27
CA GLU A 22 11.58 3.16 -7.52
C GLU A 22 11.61 2.62 -6.10
N PRO A 23 11.61 3.48 -5.06
CA PRO A 23 11.52 3.00 -3.69
C PRO A 23 10.30 2.09 -3.62
N ARG A 24 10.54 0.78 -3.45
CA ARG A 24 9.46 -0.19 -3.34
C ARG A 24 8.60 0.28 -2.18
N ALA A 25 7.38 0.72 -2.47
CA ALA A 25 6.38 0.96 -1.45
C ALA A 25 6.39 -0.28 -0.54
N GLY A 26 6.67 -0.07 0.74
CA GLY A 26 7.00 -1.16 1.66
C GLY A 26 5.74 -1.87 2.17
N SER A 27 5.94 -3.01 2.83
CA SER A 27 4.90 -3.59 3.67
C SER A 27 4.82 -2.82 4.99
N CYS A 28 3.62 -2.39 5.34
CA CYS A 28 3.32 -1.64 6.56
C CYS A 28 2.38 -2.45 7.44
N THR A 29 2.61 -2.45 8.75
CA THR A 29 1.66 -2.98 9.73
C THR A 29 1.21 -1.86 10.64
N PHE A 30 -0.10 -1.70 10.77
CA PHE A 30 -0.72 -0.68 11.63
C PHE A 30 -1.56 -1.37 12.70
N THR A 31 -1.46 -0.86 13.92
CA THR A 31 -2.25 -1.29 15.09
C THR A 31 -3.23 -0.21 15.56
N ASP A 32 -3.27 0.94 14.88
CA ASP A 32 -4.25 1.99 15.11
C ASP A 32 -4.76 2.59 13.78
N ALA A 33 -6.03 3.01 13.77
CA ALA A 33 -6.69 3.51 12.57
C ALA A 33 -6.09 4.84 12.07
N ALA A 34 -5.68 5.74 12.97
CA ALA A 34 -5.20 7.07 12.59
C ALA A 34 -3.87 6.99 11.82
N THR A 35 -2.95 6.16 12.27
CA THR A 35 -1.66 5.94 11.61
C THR A 35 -1.85 5.23 10.27
N ALA A 36 -2.78 4.25 10.20
CA ALA A 36 -3.11 3.59 8.93
C ALA A 36 -3.65 4.61 7.90
N ILE A 37 -4.63 5.42 8.27
CA ILE A 37 -5.24 6.44 7.39
C ILE A 37 -4.19 7.45 6.91
N LYS A 38 -3.30 7.88 7.81
CA LYS A 38 -2.26 8.88 7.49
C LYS A 38 -1.20 8.33 6.53
N ASN A 39 -0.83 7.05 6.65
CA ASN A 39 0.35 6.49 5.96
C ASN A 39 0.01 5.50 4.84
N LYS A 40 -1.28 5.20 4.59
CA LYS A 40 -1.75 4.21 3.58
C LYS A 40 -1.13 4.40 2.19
N ALA A 41 -0.88 5.64 1.76
CA ALA A 41 -0.33 5.94 0.44
C ALA A 41 1.17 5.58 0.29
N GLY A 42 1.89 5.32 1.39
CA GLY A 42 3.30 4.91 1.35
C GLY A 42 3.53 3.40 1.24
N CYS A 43 2.46 2.60 1.27
CA CYS A 43 2.52 1.15 1.48
C CYS A 43 1.97 0.40 0.27
N SER A 44 2.69 -0.61 -0.23
CA SER A 44 2.14 -1.55 -1.22
C SER A 44 1.33 -2.67 -0.55
N THR A 45 1.66 -2.97 0.70
CA THR A 45 0.96 -3.95 1.52
C THR A 45 0.64 -3.31 2.87
N ILE A 46 -0.62 -3.36 3.27
CA ILE A 46 -1.15 -2.76 4.49
C ILE A 46 -1.73 -3.90 5.33
N THR A 47 -1.06 -4.24 6.43
CA THR A 47 -1.62 -5.15 7.44
C THR A 47 -2.27 -4.32 8.55
N LEU A 48 -3.56 -4.54 8.77
CA LEU A 48 -4.35 -3.94 9.83
C LEU A 48 -4.48 -4.96 10.96
N ASN A 49 -3.68 -4.81 12.01
CA ASN A 49 -3.57 -5.79 13.09
C ASN A 49 -4.25 -5.30 14.37
N ASN A 50 -5.37 -5.93 14.75
CA ASN A 50 -6.14 -5.60 15.96
C ASN A 50 -6.56 -4.12 16.05
N ILE A 51 -7.02 -3.56 14.93
CA ILE A 51 -7.42 -2.15 14.86
C ILE A 51 -8.71 -1.92 15.68
N ALA A 52 -8.65 -1.01 16.66
CA ALA A 52 -9.84 -0.43 17.26
C ALA A 52 -10.13 0.93 16.61
N VAL A 53 -11.18 1.01 15.81
CA VAL A 53 -11.60 2.26 15.15
C VAL A 53 -12.41 3.10 16.14
N PRO A 54 -12.09 4.39 16.35
CA PRO A 54 -12.87 5.25 17.22
C PRO A 54 -14.33 5.41 16.76
N ALA A 55 -15.23 5.75 17.70
CA ALA A 55 -16.62 6.06 17.36
C ALA A 55 -16.72 7.25 16.40
N LYS A 56 -17.77 7.28 15.56
CA LYS A 56 -18.02 8.33 14.54
C LYS A 56 -16.84 8.55 13.58
N THR A 57 -16.01 7.53 13.40
CA THR A 57 -14.83 7.57 12.53
C THR A 57 -14.90 6.45 11.51
N THR A 58 -14.55 6.75 10.27
CA THR A 58 -14.35 5.75 9.22
C THR A 58 -12.90 5.28 9.25
N LEU A 59 -12.67 3.97 9.19
CA LEU A 59 -11.39 3.43 8.76
C LEU A 59 -11.23 3.72 7.25
N ASP A 60 -10.71 4.91 6.96
CA ASP A 60 -10.61 5.43 5.60
C ASP A 60 -9.38 4.88 4.90
N LEU A 61 -9.61 3.88 4.04
CA LEU A 61 -8.65 3.30 3.10
C LEU A 61 -9.03 3.65 1.65
N THR A 62 -9.57 4.85 1.44
CA THR A 62 -9.78 5.42 0.11
C THR A 62 -8.47 5.92 -0.50
N LYS A 63 -8.43 6.03 -1.83
CA LYS A 63 -7.29 6.53 -2.62
C LYS A 63 -6.01 5.73 -2.36
N LEU A 64 -6.14 4.40 -2.25
CA LEU A 64 -4.97 3.51 -2.22
C LEU A 64 -4.30 3.51 -3.59
N ASN A 65 -2.99 3.29 -3.59
CA ASN A 65 -2.23 3.10 -4.82
C ASN A 65 -2.71 1.85 -5.55
N ASP A 66 -2.55 1.84 -6.87
CA ASP A 66 -2.94 0.71 -7.69
C ASP A 66 -2.19 -0.57 -7.25
N GLY A 67 -2.91 -1.68 -7.16
CA GLY A 67 -2.31 -2.96 -6.73
C GLY A 67 -2.07 -3.08 -5.22
N THR A 68 -2.51 -2.12 -4.40
CA THR A 68 -2.32 -2.20 -2.94
C THR A 68 -3.00 -3.44 -2.38
N HIS A 69 -2.26 -4.17 -1.54
CA HIS A 69 -2.73 -5.35 -0.83
C HIS A 69 -3.08 -5.00 0.62
N VAL A 70 -4.33 -5.15 1.04
CA VAL A 70 -4.79 -4.91 2.41
C VAL A 70 -5.10 -6.24 3.09
N ILE A 71 -4.56 -6.45 4.29
CA ILE A 71 -4.72 -7.66 5.09
C ILE A 71 -5.32 -7.29 6.44
N PHE A 72 -6.50 -7.80 6.77
CA PHE A 72 -7.05 -7.73 8.12
C PHE A 72 -6.48 -8.87 8.98
N GLN A 73 -5.90 -8.53 10.13
CA GLN A 73 -5.31 -9.48 11.07
C GLN A 73 -5.88 -9.27 12.47
N GLY A 74 -6.14 -10.38 13.17
CA GLY A 74 -6.72 -10.35 14.51
C GLY A 74 -8.15 -9.80 14.50
N LYS A 75 -8.50 -8.99 15.51
CA LYS A 75 -9.86 -8.46 15.68
C LYS A 75 -9.92 -6.96 15.41
N THR A 76 -10.64 -6.56 14.37
CA THR A 76 -10.99 -5.16 14.14
C THR A 76 -12.32 -4.83 14.82
N THR A 77 -12.38 -3.74 15.59
CA THR A 77 -13.60 -3.27 16.29
C THR A 77 -13.89 -1.81 16.02
N PHE A 78 -15.10 -1.36 16.38
CA PHE A 78 -15.58 0.01 16.18
C PHE A 78 -16.22 0.55 17.45
N GLY A 79 -15.83 1.77 17.85
CA GLY A 79 -16.49 2.46 18.95
C GLY A 79 -17.96 2.76 18.63
N TYR A 80 -18.82 2.61 19.64
CA TYR A 80 -20.25 2.85 19.49
C TYR A 80 -20.59 4.33 19.33
N ALA A 81 -21.37 4.64 18.31
CA ALA A 81 -22.14 5.87 18.20
C ALA A 81 -23.26 5.70 17.17
N GLU A 82 -24.37 6.42 17.36
CA GLU A 82 -25.38 6.60 16.32
C GLU A 82 -24.85 7.61 15.28
N TRP A 83 -24.66 7.13 14.06
CA TRP A 83 -24.22 7.93 12.91
C TRP A 83 -24.50 7.19 11.60
N GLU A 84 -24.41 7.90 10.48
CA GLU A 84 -24.72 7.35 9.15
C GLU A 84 -23.63 6.41 8.61
N GLY A 85 -22.45 6.40 9.21
CA GLY A 85 -21.30 5.65 8.69
C GLY A 85 -20.65 6.32 7.48
N PRO A 86 -19.84 5.59 6.70
CA PRO A 86 -19.52 4.16 6.82
C PRO A 86 -18.46 3.84 7.89
N LEU A 87 -18.43 2.59 8.37
CA LEU A 87 -17.39 2.10 9.30
C LEU A 87 -16.03 1.94 8.62
N ILE A 88 -15.99 1.37 7.41
CA ILE A 88 -14.78 1.17 6.62
C ILE A 88 -15.06 1.65 5.19
N SER A 89 -14.09 2.28 4.53
CA SER A 89 -14.20 2.69 3.13
C SER A 89 -12.93 2.39 2.36
N PHE A 90 -13.07 1.88 1.14
CA PHE A 90 -11.97 1.52 0.24
C PHE A 90 -12.20 2.11 -1.14
N THR A 91 -11.15 2.69 -1.73
CA THR A 91 -11.12 3.04 -3.16
C THR A 91 -9.69 2.95 -3.69
N GLY A 92 -9.55 2.52 -4.94
CA GLY A 92 -8.28 2.31 -5.65
C GLY A 92 -8.48 1.31 -6.79
N ASN A 93 -7.45 1.09 -7.61
CA ASN A 93 -7.53 0.14 -8.72
C ASN A 93 -6.77 -1.15 -8.40
N ASN A 94 -7.30 -2.28 -8.86
CA ASN A 94 -6.67 -3.60 -8.70
C ASN A 94 -6.26 -3.92 -7.24
N LEU A 95 -7.11 -3.56 -6.28
CA LEU A 95 -6.85 -3.82 -4.86
C LEU A 95 -7.05 -5.30 -4.55
N LEU A 96 -6.15 -5.87 -3.75
CA LEU A 96 -6.39 -7.15 -3.07
C LEU A 96 -6.75 -6.85 -1.62
N ILE A 97 -7.90 -7.31 -1.16
CA ILE A 97 -8.35 -7.13 0.22
C ILE A 97 -8.67 -8.51 0.78
N GLU A 98 -7.89 -8.95 1.76
CA GLU A 98 -8.04 -10.26 2.38
C GLU A 98 -7.99 -10.15 3.91
N GLY A 99 -8.34 -11.25 4.56
CA GLY A 99 -8.17 -11.38 5.99
C GLY A 99 -7.35 -12.61 6.31
N ALA A 100 -6.40 -12.45 7.23
CA ALA A 100 -5.53 -13.52 7.70
C ALA A 100 -6.34 -14.63 8.40
N ALA A 101 -5.76 -15.81 8.54
CA ALA A 101 -6.40 -16.91 9.27
C ALA A 101 -6.81 -16.47 10.68
N GLY A 102 -8.07 -16.71 11.04
CA GLY A 102 -8.62 -16.34 12.35
C GLY A 102 -8.95 -14.85 12.54
N HIS A 103 -8.87 -14.02 11.50
CA HIS A 103 -9.29 -12.62 11.59
C HIS A 103 -10.81 -12.50 11.80
N SER A 104 -11.24 -11.38 12.39
CA SER A 104 -12.65 -10.99 12.45
C SER A 104 -12.79 -9.48 12.40
N ILE A 105 -13.81 -8.99 11.70
CA ILE A 105 -14.28 -7.61 11.78
C ILE A 105 -15.56 -7.64 12.61
N ASP A 106 -15.48 -7.20 13.86
CA ASP A 106 -16.58 -7.23 14.82
C ASP A 106 -17.15 -5.83 15.00
N CYS A 107 -18.32 -5.59 14.41
CA CYS A 107 -19.00 -4.31 14.44
C CYS A 107 -19.90 -4.13 15.69
N GLU A 108 -20.04 -5.15 16.54
CA GLU A 108 -20.77 -5.10 17.82
C GLU A 108 -22.23 -4.56 17.72
N GLY A 109 -22.90 -4.71 16.58
CA GLY A 109 -24.22 -4.10 16.30
C GLY A 109 -25.43 -4.80 16.92
N LYS A 110 -25.41 -5.06 18.24
CA LYS A 110 -26.48 -5.72 18.99
C LYS A 110 -27.49 -4.77 19.61
#